data_AF-A0A3D6BVP4-F1
#
_entry.id   AF-A0A3D6BVP4-F1
#
_cell.length_a   1.000
_cell.length_b   1.000
_cell.length_c   1.000
_cell.angle_alpha   90.00
_cell.angle_beta   90.00
_cell.angle_gamma   90.00
#
_symmetry.space_group_name_H-M   'P 1'
#
loop_
_entity.id
_entity.type
_entity.pdbx_description
1 polymer ?
#
loop_
_entity_poly.entity_id
_entity_poly.type
_entity_poly.pdbx_seq_one_letter_code
_entity_poly.pdbx_strand_id
1 'polypeptide(L)' 'MKHGGKREGSGRKSKADEINLIEKLSPLEDSAFMALKAGVEKGDFKYVQLFYNYYAGKPRETKDITINEDVPLFVTE' A
#
# COMPACT_ATOMS: atom_id res chain seq x y z
N MET A 1 -13.75 -4.07 33.05
CA MET A 1 -12.41 -3.72 32.54
C MET A 1 -12.51 -3.53 31.04
N LYS A 2 -12.19 -2.33 30.52
CA LYS A 2 -12.33 -2.02 29.09
C LYS A 2 -11.03 -2.44 28.40
N HIS A 3 -10.91 -3.72 28.07
CA HIS A 3 -9.75 -4.28 27.41
C HIS A 3 -9.52 -3.56 26.07
N GLY A 4 -8.33 -3.00 25.88
CA GLY A 4 -7.95 -2.28 24.67
C GLY A 4 -8.19 -3.17 23.45
N GLY A 5 -8.97 -2.70 22.48
CA GLY A 5 -9.29 -3.55 21.33
C GLY A 5 -10.09 -2.93 20.19
N LYS A 6 -10.70 -1.76 20.37
CA LYS A 6 -11.42 -1.10 19.27
C LYS A 6 -11.25 0.42 19.35
N ARG A 7 -10.35 0.97 18.53
CA ARG A 7 -10.37 2.40 18.16
C ARG A 7 -11.25 2.52 16.90
N GLU A 8 -11.88 3.66 16.66
CA GLU A 8 -12.51 3.88 15.35
C GLU A 8 -11.44 3.74 14.25
N GLY A 9 -11.71 2.88 13.27
CA GLY A 9 -10.75 2.54 12.22
C GLY A 9 -9.64 1.54 12.59
N SER A 10 -9.62 0.97 13.81
CA SER A 10 -8.68 -0.10 14.13
C SER A 10 -9.14 -1.45 13.59
N GLY A 11 -8.24 -2.17 12.94
CA GLY A 11 -8.48 -3.50 12.36
C GLY A 11 -8.24 -3.53 10.85
N ARG A 12 -8.17 -4.73 10.28
CA ARG A 12 -8.17 -4.89 8.82
C ARG A 12 -9.47 -4.29 8.28
N LYS A 13 -9.38 -3.45 7.25
CA LYS A 13 -10.57 -2.93 6.55
C LYS A 13 -11.50 -4.06 6.19
N SER A 14 -12.80 -3.78 6.20
CA SER A 14 -13.78 -4.80 5.88
C SER A 14 -13.57 -5.24 4.43
N LYS A 15 -13.81 -6.53 4.14
CA LYS A 15 -13.73 -7.06 2.77
C LYS A 15 -14.64 -6.27 1.80
N ALA A 16 -15.75 -5.71 2.31
CA ALA A 16 -16.65 -4.87 1.54
C ALA A 16 -15.97 -3.56 1.07
N ASP A 17 -15.13 -2.93 1.90
CA ASP A 17 -14.41 -1.72 1.51
C ASP A 17 -13.35 -2.00 0.42
N GLU A 18 -12.68 -3.15 0.50
CA GLU A 18 -11.75 -3.62 -0.54
C GLU A 18 -12.48 -3.86 -1.87
N ILE A 19 -13.65 -4.51 -1.84
CA ILE A 19 -14.49 -4.78 -3.03
C ILE A 19 -14.99 -3.47 -3.66
N ASN A 20 -15.54 -2.56 -2.85
CA ASN A 20 -16.01 -1.25 -3.32
C ASN A 20 -14.89 -0.44 -3.99
N LEU A 21 -13.65 -0.58 -3.50
CA LEU A 21 -12.49 0.08 -4.10
C LEU A 21 -12.13 -0.56 -5.44
N ILE A 22 -12.12 -1.89 -5.52
CA ILE A 22 -11.85 -2.62 -6.76
C ILE A 22 -12.87 -2.22 -7.83
N GLU A 23 -14.17 -2.25 -7.51
CA GLU A 23 -15.24 -1.89 -8.45
C GLU A 23 -15.12 -0.45 -8.98
N LYS A 24 -14.64 0.48 -8.15
CA LYS A 24 -14.39 1.87 -8.58
C LYS A 24 -13.14 2.01 -9.45
N LEU A 25 -12.12 1.19 -9.23
CA LEU A 25 -10.84 1.27 -9.94
C LEU A 25 -10.81 0.44 -11.23
N SER A 26 -11.55 -0.66 -11.31
CA SER A 26 -11.58 -1.55 -12.48
C SER A 26 -11.87 -0.81 -13.79
N PRO A 27 -12.83 0.13 -13.88
CA PRO A 27 -13.08 0.87 -15.12
C PRO A 27 -11.93 1.79 -15.55
N LEU A 28 -11.03 2.14 -14.63
CA LEU A 28 -9.88 3.02 -14.90
C LEU A 28 -8.64 2.25 -15.33
N GLU A 29 -8.68 0.91 -15.31
CA GLU A 29 -7.54 0.05 -15.62
C GLU A 29 -6.99 0.32 -17.02
N ASP A 30 -7.87 0.35 -18.04
CA ASP A 30 -7.48 0.61 -19.42
C ASP A 30 -6.82 2.00 -19.57
N SER A 31 -7.39 3.01 -18.91
CA SER A 31 -6.86 4.38 -18.93
C SER A 31 -5.50 4.46 -18.23
N ALA A 32 -5.31 3.72 -17.13
CA ALA A 32 -4.04 3.65 -16.43
C ALA A 32 -2.96 2.96 -17.29
N PHE A 33 -3.31 1.90 -18.01
CA PHE A 33 -2.41 1.25 -18.97
C PHE A 33 -2.02 2.18 -20.12
N MET A 34 -2.97 2.93 -20.68
CA MET A 34 -2.68 3.93 -21.71
C MET A 34 -1.75 5.03 -21.21
N ALA A 35 -1.97 5.53 -19.99
CA ALA A 35 -1.09 6.52 -19.38
C ALA A 35 0.33 5.98 -19.14
N LEU A 36 0.45 4.72 -18.70
CA LEU A 36 1.73 4.04 -18.55
C LEU A 36 2.47 3.95 -19.89
N LYS A 37 1.78 3.52 -20.95
CA LYS A 37 2.34 3.44 -22.30
C LYS A 37 2.86 4.81 -22.77
N ALA A 38 2.04 5.85 -22.66
CA ALA A 38 2.42 7.20 -23.07
C ALA A 38 3.62 7.74 -22.26
N GLY A 39 3.68 7.46 -20.95
CA GLY A 39 4.79 7.84 -20.09
C GLY A 39 6.10 7.13 -20.45
N VAL A 40 6.03 5.84 -20.80
CA VAL A 40 7.18 5.06 -21.28
C VAL A 40 7.65 5.56 -22.65
N GLU A 41 6.74 5.81 -23.59
CA GLU A 41 7.08 6.35 -24.92
C GLU A 41 7.71 7.75 -24.85
N LYS A 42 7.26 8.58 -23.90
CA LYS A 42 7.85 9.88 -23.61
C LYS A 42 9.23 9.78 -22.95
N GLY A 43 9.63 8.61 -22.46
CA GLY A 43 10.88 8.38 -21.74
C GLY A 43 10.89 8.94 -20.32
N ASP A 44 9.72 9.12 -19.70
CA ASP A 44 9.65 9.54 -18.30
C ASP A 44 10.11 8.38 -17.40
N PHE A 45 11.21 8.63 -16.68
CA PHE A 45 11.89 7.67 -15.84
C PHE A 45 10.95 6.94 -14.87
N LYS A 46 9.95 7.63 -14.30
CA LYS A 46 9.05 7.01 -13.31
C LYS A 46 8.22 5.90 -13.94
N TYR A 47 7.74 6.10 -15.16
CA TYR A 47 6.92 5.12 -15.87
C TYR A 47 7.77 3.95 -16.38
N VAL A 48 8.99 4.22 -16.88
CA VAL A 48 9.94 3.19 -17.28
C VAL A 48 10.37 2.33 -16.09
N GLN A 49 10.71 2.98 -14.97
CA GLN A 49 11.06 2.29 -13.73
C GLN A 49 9.88 1.44 -13.23
N LEU A 50 8.66 2.00 -13.23
CA LEU A 50 7.46 1.26 -12.85
C LEU A 50 7.27 0.02 -13.74
N PHE A 51 7.38 0.16 -15.06
CA PHE A 51 7.26 -0.96 -15.99
C PHE A 51 8.29 -2.07 -15.68
N TYR A 52 9.58 -1.74 -15.56
CA TYR A 52 10.62 -2.75 -15.30
C TYR A 52 10.52 -3.38 -13.92
N ASN A 53 10.03 -2.66 -12.91
CA ASN A 53 9.79 -3.22 -11.58
C ASN A 53 8.81 -4.41 -11.60
N TYR A 54 7.83 -4.39 -12.51
CA TYR A 54 6.87 -5.49 -12.68
C TYR A 54 7.28 -6.47 -13.77
N TYR A 55 7.89 -6.01 -14.87
CA TYR A 55 8.31 -6.86 -15.98
C TYR A 55 9.56 -7.71 -15.65
N ALA A 56 10.60 -7.10 -15.09
CA ALA A 56 11.84 -7.78 -14.69
C ALA A 56 11.84 -8.17 -13.20
N GLY A 57 10.86 -7.70 -12.43
CA GLY A 57 10.79 -7.86 -10.99
C GLY A 57 11.64 -6.84 -10.23
N LYS A 58 11.23 -6.53 -9.00
CA LYS A 58 12.03 -5.69 -8.11
C LYS A 58 13.12 -6.53 -7.42
N PRO A 59 14.34 -6.02 -7.29
CA PRO A 59 15.33 -6.59 -6.38
C PRO A 59 14.74 -6.72 -4.97
N ARG A 60 15.15 -7.76 -4.24
CA ARG A 60 14.70 -7.98 -2.87
C ARG A 60 15.11 -6.79 -2.00
N GLU A 61 14.14 -5.99 -1.56
CA GLU A 61 14.36 -4.90 -0.61
C GLU A 61 14.46 -5.47 0.81
N THR A 62 15.66 -5.43 1.40
CA THR A 62 15.83 -5.63 2.86
C THR A 62 15.66 -4.28 3.53
N LYS A 63 14.70 -4.17 4.47
CA LYS A 63 14.50 -2.97 5.28
C LYS A 63 14.75 -3.32 6.73
N ASP A 64 15.70 -2.62 7.36
CA ASP A 64 15.91 -2.70 8.80
C ASP A 64 14.83 -1.87 9.49
N ILE A 65 13.82 -2.55 10.03
CA ILE A 65 12.73 -1.90 10.75
C ILE A 65 13.04 -1.98 12.24
N THR A 66 13.44 -0.86 12.83
CA THR A 66 13.53 -0.72 14.28
C THR A 66 12.14 -0.40 14.81
N ILE A 67 11.46 -1.40 15.38
CA ILE A 67 10.20 -1.20 16.09
C ILE A 67 10.57 -0.69 17.48
N ASN A 68 10.40 0.61 17.72
CA ASN A 68 10.48 1.15 19.07
C ASN A 68 9.19 0.77 19.81
N GLU A 69 9.29 -0.19 20.72
CA GLU A 69 8.20 -0.49 21.66
C GLU A 69 8.15 0.64 22.69
N ASP A 70 7.05 1.42 22.67
CA ASP A 70 6.81 2.43 23.71
C ASP A 70 6.62 1.72 25.05
N VAL A 71 7.59 1.92 25.96
CA VAL A 71 7.55 1.36 27.31
C VAL A 71 6.48 2.11 28.12
N PRO A 72 5.48 1.42 28.71
CA PRO A 72 4.45 2.09 29.48
C PRO A 72 5.04 2.75 30.73
N LEU A 73 4.83 4.07 30.86
CA LEU A 73 5.35 4.90 31.96
C LEU A 73 4.74 4.59 33.34
N PHE A 74 3.69 3.76 33.41
CA PHE A 74 3.03 3.43 34.67
C PHE A 74 2.76 1.92 34.72
N VAL A 75 3.57 1.23 35.52
CA VAL A 75 3.24 -0.09 36.05
C VAL A 75 2.34 0.17 37.27
N THR A 76 1.07 -0.21 37.19
CA THR A 76 0.14 -0.06 38.30
C THR A 76 0.42 -1.16 39.33
N GLU A 77 0.88 -0.78 40.53
CA GLU A 77 0.82 -1.60 41.75
C GLU A 77 -0.62 -1.89 42.19
#